data_AF-A0A2G9SBH0-F1
#
_entry.id   AF-A0A2G9SBH0-F1
#
_cell.length_a   1.000
_cell.length_b   1.000
_cell.length_c   1.000
_cell.angle_alpha   90.00
_cell.angle_beta   90.00
_cell.angle_gamma   90.00
#
_symmetry.space_group_name_H-M   'P 1'
#
loop_
_entity.id
_entity.type
_entity.pdbx_description
1 polymer ?
#
loop_
_entity_poly.entity_id
_entity_poly.type
_entity_poly.pdbx_seq_one_letter_code
_entity_poly.pdbx_strand_id
1 'polypeptide(L)'
;MTNPFSGKAICHCLPGYIGPTCSKDLDECSLGPSPCEHHGQCVNTMGSFLCRCPLGYTGTHCETDQNECHSNPCLNGASCLDMLGRFECECTPGRRNSQIAVHSTVNTELCV
;
A
#
# COMPACT_ATOMS: atom_id res chain seq x y z
N MET A 1 31.95 20.32 1.97
CA MET A 1 32.59 21.59 1.54
C MET A 1 32.65 22.52 2.74
N THR A 2 33.75 23.23 2.99
CA THR A 2 33.87 24.16 4.14
C THR A 2 33.37 25.55 3.79
N ASN A 3 32.55 26.17 4.64
CA ASN A 3 32.14 27.56 4.49
C ASN A 3 33.35 28.48 4.80
N PRO A 4 33.83 29.28 3.83
CA PRO A 4 35.02 30.12 4.02
C PRO A 4 34.84 31.28 5.02
N PHE A 5 33.61 31.57 5.46
CA PHE A 5 33.31 32.67 6.40
C PHE A 5 33.27 32.26 7.87
N SER A 6 33.08 30.97 8.17
CA SER A 6 32.94 30.46 9.55
C SER A 6 33.89 29.30 9.88
N GLY A 7 34.68 28.82 8.91
CA GLY A 7 35.56 27.66 9.09
C GLY A 7 34.81 26.34 9.32
N LYS A 8 33.47 26.35 9.24
CA LYS A 8 32.63 25.17 9.51
C LYS A 8 32.48 24.32 8.26
N ALA A 9 32.75 23.02 8.39
CA ALA A 9 32.45 22.05 7.34
C ALA A 9 30.92 21.92 7.17
N ILE A 10 30.45 22.10 5.94
CA ILE A 10 29.07 21.80 5.53
C ILE A 10 29.09 20.43 4.85
N CYS A 11 28.27 19.54 5.37
CA CYS A 11 27.99 18.24 4.76
C CYS A 11 26.79 18.36 3.82
N HIS A 12 26.89 17.82 2.62
CA HIS A 12 25.74 17.55 1.78
C HIS A 12 25.27 16.13 2.09
N CYS A 13 24.09 16.01 2.66
CA CYS A 13 23.56 14.73 3.08
C CYS A 13 22.97 13.97 1.89
N LEU A 14 23.03 12.64 1.97
CA LEU A 14 22.22 11.80 1.09
C LEU A 14 20.72 12.06 1.37
N PRO A 15 19.83 11.81 0.39
CA PRO A 15 18.39 11.85 0.64
C PRO A 15 18.01 11.00 1.86
N GLY A 16 17.07 11.49 2.67
CA GLY A 16 16.65 10.84 3.92
C GLY A 16 17.52 11.13 5.15
N TYR A 17 18.57 11.95 5.03
CA TYR A 17 19.43 12.33 6.16
C TYR A 17 19.56 13.83 6.33
N ILE A 18 19.64 14.28 7.57
CA ILE A 18 19.73 15.68 7.96
C ILE A 18 20.78 15.92 9.06
N GLY A 19 21.02 17.20 9.33
CA GLY A 19 21.91 17.66 10.38
C GLY A 19 23.33 17.95 9.88
N PRO A 20 24.17 18.55 10.74
CA PRO A 20 25.51 19.01 10.36
C PRO A 20 26.47 17.88 10.00
N THR A 21 26.18 16.65 10.43
CA THR A 21 26.99 15.44 10.23
C THR A 21 26.28 14.38 9.39
N CYS A 22 25.07 14.66 8.88
CA CYS A 22 24.24 13.71 8.13
C CYS A 22 24.00 12.38 8.85
N SER A 23 24.07 12.38 10.19
CA SER A 23 23.87 11.19 11.03
C SER A 23 22.48 11.12 11.63
N LYS A 24 21.64 12.13 11.38
CA LYS A 24 20.25 12.14 11.83
C LYS A 24 19.36 11.79 10.65
N ASP A 25 18.45 10.87 10.91
CA ASP A 25 17.40 10.48 10.00
C ASP A 25 16.39 11.61 9.77
N LEU A 26 15.93 11.73 8.54
CA LEU A 26 14.83 12.61 8.18
C LEU A 26 13.53 11.86 8.44
N ASP A 27 12.70 12.33 9.36
CA ASP A 27 11.37 11.76 9.55
C ASP A 27 10.41 12.29 8.48
N GLU A 28 10.28 11.58 7.36
CA GLU A 28 9.39 12.01 6.27
C GLU A 28 7.92 12.08 6.67
N CYS A 29 7.49 11.30 7.67
CA CYS A 29 6.11 11.32 8.17
C CYS A 29 5.78 12.60 8.95
N SER A 30 6.80 13.32 9.44
CA SER A 30 6.64 14.55 10.22
C SER A 30 6.86 15.84 9.41
N LEU A 31 7.21 15.74 8.13
CA LEU A 31 7.54 16.92 7.30
C LEU A 31 6.31 17.70 6.81
N GLY A 32 5.12 17.10 6.81
CA GLY A 32 3.93 17.75 6.29
C GLY A 32 2.76 16.78 6.16
N PRO A 33 1.95 16.88 5.08
CA PRO A 33 0.88 15.90 4.85
C PRO A 33 1.49 14.50 4.69
N SER A 34 0.74 13.49 5.14
CA SER A 34 1.16 12.08 5.03
C SER A 34 1.53 11.76 3.57
N PRO A 35 2.68 11.13 3.31
CA PRO A 35 3.05 10.68 1.97
C PRO A 35 2.22 9.48 1.51
N CYS A 36 1.45 8.86 2.40
CA CYS A 36 0.64 7.69 2.13
C CYS A 36 -0.80 8.09 1.77
N GLU A 37 -1.26 7.66 0.60
CA GLU A 37 -2.61 7.84 0.06
C GLU A 37 -3.62 6.92 0.78
N HIS A 38 -4.91 7.17 0.52
CA HIS A 38 -6.04 6.37 1.02
C HIS A 38 -6.04 6.12 2.54
N HIS A 39 -5.50 7.06 3.33
CA HIS A 39 -5.33 6.93 4.78
C HIS A 39 -4.37 5.80 5.22
N GLY A 40 -3.39 5.47 4.37
CA GLY A 40 -2.29 4.59 4.75
C GLY A 40 -1.48 5.14 5.93
N GLN A 41 -0.98 4.25 6.78
CA GLN A 41 -0.15 4.64 7.92
C GLN A 41 1.29 4.85 7.47
N CYS A 42 1.79 6.07 7.60
CA CYS A 42 3.21 6.38 7.41
C CYS A 42 4.05 5.83 8.58
N VAL A 43 5.13 5.14 8.25
CA VAL A 43 6.11 4.62 9.19
C VAL A 43 7.48 5.11 8.78
N ASN A 44 8.10 5.92 9.63
CA ASN A 44 9.46 6.40 9.39
C ASN A 44 10.48 5.25 9.49
N THR A 45 11.48 5.24 8.61
CA THR A 45 12.54 4.24 8.56
C THR A 45 13.90 4.90 8.34
N MET A 46 15.00 4.15 8.50
CA MET A 46 16.32 4.77 8.34
C MET A 46 16.60 5.14 6.88
N GLY A 47 16.64 6.44 6.60
CA GLY A 47 16.90 7.04 5.29
C GLY A 47 15.70 7.05 4.34
N SER A 48 14.50 6.70 4.81
CA SER A 48 13.27 6.67 3.99
C SER A 48 12.02 6.45 4.85
N PHE A 49 10.88 6.19 4.23
CA PHE A 49 9.63 5.82 4.90
C PHE A 49 8.98 4.60 4.25
N LEU A 50 8.05 3.99 4.98
CA LEU A 50 7.18 2.92 4.50
C LEU A 50 5.71 3.31 4.73
N CYS A 51 4.88 3.10 3.72
CA CYS A 51 3.43 3.18 3.87
C CYS A 51 2.84 1.80 4.17
N ARG A 52 2.13 1.67 5.29
CA ARG A 52 1.30 0.50 5.58
C ARG A 52 -0.09 0.74 5.01
N CYS A 53 -0.37 0.08 3.90
CA CYS A 53 -1.60 0.29 3.15
C CYS A 53 -2.82 -0.32 3.83
N PRO A 54 -4.01 0.34 3.74
CA PRO A 54 -5.26 -0.28 4.10
C PRO A 54 -5.56 -1.48 3.21
N LEU A 55 -6.49 -2.33 3.64
CA LEU A 55 -6.95 -3.48 2.86
C LEU A 55 -7.48 -3.01 1.48
N GLY A 56 -7.07 -3.69 0.42
CA GLY A 56 -7.43 -3.35 -0.96
C GLY A 56 -6.51 -2.33 -1.64
N TYR A 57 -5.47 -1.82 -0.95
CA TYR A 57 -4.50 -0.91 -1.56
C TYR A 57 -3.08 -1.46 -1.53
N THR A 58 -2.31 -1.11 -2.55
CA THR A 58 -0.90 -1.48 -2.73
C THR A 58 -0.12 -0.33 -3.37
N GLY A 59 1.18 -0.51 -3.58
CA GLY A 59 2.10 0.51 -4.05
C GLY A 59 2.95 1.12 -2.93
N THR A 60 3.90 1.96 -3.31
CA THR A 60 4.86 2.54 -2.33
C THR A 60 4.19 3.59 -1.44
N HIS A 61 3.16 4.25 -1.98
CA HIS A 61 2.37 5.29 -1.35
C HIS A 61 0.91 4.85 -1.12
N CYS A 62 0.58 3.56 -1.30
CA CYS A 62 -0.80 3.05 -1.26
C CYS A 62 -1.71 3.65 -2.35
N GLU A 63 -1.12 4.02 -3.48
CA GLU A 63 -1.75 4.70 -4.60
C GLU A 63 -2.55 3.77 -5.52
N THR A 64 -2.33 2.47 -5.42
CA THR A 64 -2.90 1.47 -6.35
C THR A 64 -3.99 0.67 -5.65
N ASP A 65 -5.19 0.63 -6.26
CA ASP A 65 -6.24 -0.33 -5.88
C ASP A 65 -5.81 -1.73 -6.32
N GLN A 66 -5.79 -2.68 -5.37
CA GLN A 66 -5.33 -4.03 -5.62
C GLN A 66 -6.44 -4.82 -6.30
N ASN A 67 -6.21 -5.26 -7.54
CA ASN A 67 -7.18 -6.10 -8.22
C ASN A 67 -7.24 -7.52 -7.62
N GLU A 68 -8.25 -7.81 -6.80
CA GLU A 68 -8.43 -9.13 -6.18
C GLU A 68 -8.81 -10.23 -7.18
N CYS A 69 -9.32 -9.84 -8.35
CA CYS A 69 -9.64 -10.75 -9.45
C CYS A 69 -8.42 -11.22 -10.26
N HIS A 70 -7.23 -10.60 -10.09
CA HIS A 70 -6.05 -10.90 -10.90
C HIS A 70 -5.62 -12.38 -10.84
N SER A 71 -5.87 -13.04 -9.72
CA SER A 71 -5.56 -14.46 -9.50
C SER A 71 -6.59 -15.43 -10.09
N ASN A 72 -7.66 -14.93 -10.73
CA ASN A 72 -8.83 -15.69 -11.14
C ASN A 72 -9.41 -16.55 -10.00
N PRO A 73 -9.82 -15.94 -8.88
CA PRO A 73 -10.26 -16.70 -7.71
C PRO A 73 -11.64 -17.37 -7.88
N CYS A 74 -12.41 -16.94 -8.88
CA CYS A 74 -13.74 -17.49 -9.16
C CYS A 74 -13.67 -18.81 -9.93
N LEU A 75 -14.43 -19.81 -9.48
CA LEU A 75 -14.45 -21.16 -10.05
C LEU A 75 -15.65 -21.37 -10.98
N ASN A 76 -15.64 -22.48 -11.73
CA ASN A 76 -16.78 -22.98 -12.52
C ASN A 76 -17.36 -21.99 -13.54
N GLY A 77 -16.54 -21.06 -14.04
CA GLY A 77 -16.93 -20.07 -15.05
C GLY A 77 -17.73 -18.90 -14.49
N ALA A 78 -17.66 -18.62 -13.18
CA ALA A 78 -18.19 -17.38 -12.62
C ALA A 78 -17.34 -16.17 -13.07
N SER A 79 -18.00 -15.03 -13.28
CA SER A 79 -17.36 -13.74 -13.51
C SER A 79 -16.82 -13.20 -12.18
N CYS A 80 -15.61 -12.64 -12.18
CA CYS A 80 -15.06 -11.99 -11.00
C CYS A 80 -15.30 -10.47 -11.06
N LEU A 81 -15.77 -9.92 -9.95
CA LEU A 81 -15.96 -8.49 -9.72
C LEU A 81 -14.94 -8.01 -8.69
N ASP A 82 -14.14 -7.04 -9.10
CA ASP A 82 -13.13 -6.39 -8.28
C ASP A 82 -13.79 -5.45 -7.28
N MET A 83 -13.46 -5.57 -5.99
CA MET A 83 -14.10 -4.82 -4.92
C MET A 83 -13.04 -4.40 -3.91
N LEU A 84 -13.15 -3.22 -3.29
CA LEU A 84 -12.11 -2.78 -2.36
C LEU A 84 -11.85 -3.80 -1.22
N GLY A 85 -10.67 -4.42 -1.25
CA GLY A 85 -10.20 -5.39 -0.25
C GLY A 85 -10.81 -6.78 -0.35
N ARG A 86 -11.59 -7.09 -1.40
CA ARG A 86 -12.27 -8.38 -1.58
C ARG A 86 -12.59 -8.61 -3.06
N PHE A 87 -13.16 -9.76 -3.38
CA PHE A 87 -13.77 -9.95 -4.69
C PHE A 87 -15.16 -10.54 -4.51
N GLU A 88 -15.98 -10.39 -5.53
CA GLU A 88 -17.29 -11.03 -5.62
C GLU A 88 -17.34 -11.86 -6.90
N CYS A 89 -17.81 -13.10 -6.79
CA CYS A 89 -18.00 -13.96 -7.95
C CYS A 89 -19.47 -13.92 -8.34
N GLU A 90 -19.79 -13.67 -9.60
CA GLU A 90 -21.15 -13.69 -10.12
C GLU A 90 -21.32 -14.84 -11.12
N CYS A 91 -22.34 -15.66 -10.89
CA CYS A 91 -22.69 -16.71 -11.85
C CYS A 91 -23.39 -16.13 -13.08
N THR A 92 -23.08 -16.69 -14.26
CA THR A 92 -23.83 -16.37 -15.49
C THR A 92 -25.34 -16.58 -15.30
N PRO A 93 -26.20 -15.78 -15.96
CA PRO A 93 -27.66 -15.89 -15.85
C PRO A 93 -28.14 -17.33 -16.03
N GLY A 94 -28.82 -17.87 -15.02
CA GLY A 94 -29.39 -19.24 -15.04
C GLY A 94 -28.73 -20.25 -14.09
N ARG A 95 -27.62 -19.89 -13.42
CA ARG A 95 -27.05 -20.68 -12.30
C ARG A 95 -27.38 -20.03 -10.96
N ARG A 96 -27.45 -20.84 -9.89
CA ARG A 96 -27.72 -20.33 -8.53
C ARG A 96 -26.42 -20.14 -7.76
N ASN A 97 -26.27 -19.01 -7.08
CA ASN A 97 -25.20 -18.80 -6.11
C ASN A 97 -25.45 -19.74 -4.92
N SER A 98 -24.52 -20.64 -4.63
CA SER A 98 -24.58 -21.46 -3.41
C SER A 98 -23.78 -20.74 -2.32
N GLN A 99 -24.49 -20.14 -1.36
CA GLN A 99 -23.85 -19.48 -0.21
C GLN A 99 -23.34 -20.54 0.76
N ILE A 100 -22.06 -20.92 0.65
CA ILE A 100 -21.37 -21.63 1.73
C ILE A 100 -20.57 -20.59 2.52
N ALA A 101 -21.13 -20.17 3.66
CA ALA A 101 -20.43 -19.31 4.61
C ALA A 101 -19.32 -20.14 5.30
N VAL A 102 -18.08 -20.05 4.79
CA VAL A 102 -16.90 -20.51 5.52
C VAL A 102 -16.11 -19.26 5.91
N HIS A 103 -16.15 -18.94 7.22
CA HIS A 103 -15.36 -17.95 7.95
C HIS A 103 -14.56 -16.92 7.12
N SER A 104 -15.05 -15.67 7.13
CA SER A 104 -14.33 -14.40 6.86
C SER A 104 -13.22 -14.40 5.80
N THR A 105 -13.52 -13.69 4.70
CA THR A 105 -12.61 -13.07 3.70
C THR A 105 -12.25 -13.79 2.39
N VAL A 106 -12.96 -14.84 1.97
CA VAL A 106 -12.78 -15.35 0.59
C VAL A 106 -14.12 -15.82 0.01
N ASN A 107 -14.86 -14.92 -0.65
CA ASN A 107 -16.13 -15.24 -1.34
C ASN A 107 -15.85 -16.06 -2.60
N THR A 108 -15.45 -17.32 -2.41
CA THR A 108 -15.34 -18.32 -3.47
C THR A 108 -16.73 -18.89 -3.74
N GLU A 109 -17.59 -18.16 -4.46
CA GLU A 109 -18.88 -18.70 -4.85
C GLU A 109 -18.70 -19.86 -5.85
N LEU A 110 -19.31 -21.02 -5.57
CA LEU A 110 -19.44 -22.11 -6.53
C LEU A 110 -20.76 -21.97 -7.29
N CYS A 111 -20.66 -21.81 -8.61
CA CYS A 111 -21.79 -21.90 -9.54
C CYS A 111 -22.10 -23.36 -9.86
N VAL A 112 -23.31 -23.81 -9.52
CA VAL A 112 -23.84 -25.17 -9.80
C VAL A 112 -25.12 -25.11 -10.61
#